data_AF-A0AB38AJU6-F1
#
_entry.id   AF-A0AB38AJU6-F1
#
_cell.length_a   1.000
_cell.length_b   1.000
_cell.length_c   1.000
_cell.angle_alpha   90.00
_cell.angle_beta   90.00
_cell.angle_gamma   90.00
#
_symmetry.space_group_name_H-M   'P 1'
#
loop_
_entity.id
_entity.type
_entity.pdbx_description
1 polymer ?
#
loop_
_entity_poly.entity_id
_entity_poly.type
_entity_poly.pdbx_seq_one_letter_code
_entity_poly.pdbx_strand_id
1 'polypeptide(L)'
;MTTHLPTPQPLGLGHRSHPLLGRRVIDHAHDDRIGILRALAPEAKDDAPGPVLTVPATPPVAWLSPEGGGVEWTTAPDAIEAAP
;
A
#
# COMPACT_ATOMS: atom_id res chain seq x y z
N MET A 1 1.27 2.33 -28.66
CA MET A 1 0.24 1.93 -27.68
C MET A 1 0.69 2.46 -26.33
N THR A 2 0.11 3.56 -25.87
CA THR A 2 0.47 4.16 -24.58
C THR A 2 -0.41 3.51 -23.52
N THR A 3 0.18 2.68 -22.67
CA THR A 3 -0.51 2.10 -21.51
C THR A 3 -0.88 3.25 -20.57
N HIS A 4 -2.11 3.75 -20.64
CA HIS A 4 -2.67 4.60 -19.60
C HIS A 4 -2.79 3.73 -18.34
N LEU A 5 -1.76 3.71 -17.50
CA LEU A 5 -1.93 3.25 -16.13
C LEU A 5 -2.99 4.18 -15.52
N PRO A 6 -4.15 3.65 -15.09
CA PRO A 6 -5.19 4.50 -14.51
C PRO A 6 -4.60 5.25 -13.34
N THR A 7 -4.76 6.58 -13.34
CA THR A 7 -4.30 7.41 -12.24
C THR A 7 -4.98 6.94 -10.95
N PRO A 8 -4.24 6.69 -9.86
CA PRO A 8 -4.83 6.24 -8.60
C PRO A 8 -5.96 7.19 -8.17
N GLN A 9 -7.18 6.67 -8.09
CA GLN A 9 -8.37 7.44 -7.72
C GLN A 9 -8.49 7.51 -6.20
N PRO A 10 -8.90 8.65 -5.62
CA PRO A 10 -9.13 8.73 -4.19
C PRO A 10 -10.32 7.84 -3.77
N LEU A 11 -10.12 7.03 -2.73
CA LEU A 11 -11.14 6.16 -2.12
C LEU A 11 -11.66 6.72 -0.78
N GLY A 12 -11.15 7.87 -0.34
CA GLY A 12 -11.48 8.50 0.94
C GLY A 12 -10.47 8.17 2.05
N LEU A 13 -10.41 9.01 3.09
CA LEU A 13 -9.51 8.84 4.24
C LEU A 13 -8.04 8.55 3.84
N GLY A 14 -7.52 9.26 2.82
CA GLY A 14 -6.15 9.08 2.32
C GLY A 14 -5.93 7.85 1.43
N HIS A 15 -6.90 6.95 1.32
CA HIS A 15 -6.78 5.75 0.51
C HIS A 15 -6.86 6.08 -0.98
N ARG A 16 -6.08 5.35 -1.78
CA ARG A 16 -6.06 5.44 -3.24
C ARG A 16 -6.30 4.08 -3.87
N SER A 17 -6.95 4.07 -5.03
CA SER A 17 -7.14 2.85 -5.81
C SER A 17 -5.81 2.38 -6.42
N HIS A 18 -5.68 1.07 -6.58
CA HIS A 18 -4.55 0.45 -7.27
C HIS A 18 -5.02 -0.85 -7.94
N PRO A 19 -4.57 -1.16 -9.18
CA PRO A 19 -5.01 -2.37 -9.90
C PRO A 19 -4.64 -3.68 -9.18
N LEU A 20 -3.63 -3.62 -8.30
CA LEU A 20 -3.19 -4.76 -7.50
C LEU A 20 -3.87 -4.86 -6.13
N LEU A 21 -4.81 -3.98 -5.76
CA LEU A 21 -5.53 -4.11 -4.49
C LEU A 21 -6.20 -5.48 -4.39
N GLY A 22 -6.01 -6.16 -3.26
CA GLY A 22 -6.48 -7.52 -3.00
C GLY A 22 -5.69 -8.62 -3.72
N ARG A 23 -4.64 -8.27 -4.47
CA ARG A 23 -3.81 -9.23 -5.21
C ARG A 23 -2.49 -9.49 -4.50
N ARG A 24 -1.90 -10.63 -4.83
CA ARG A 24 -0.55 -11.01 -4.45
C ARG A 24 0.47 -10.15 -5.21
N VAL A 25 1.43 -9.61 -4.48
CA VAL A 25 2.49 -8.76 -5.00
C VAL A 25 3.85 -9.20 -4.46
N ILE A 26 4.89 -8.97 -5.25
CA ILE A 26 6.29 -9.08 -4.83
C ILE A 26 6.74 -7.70 -4.40
N ASP A 27 7.38 -7.59 -3.25
CA ASP A 27 7.96 -6.36 -2.71
C ASP A 27 9.48 -6.40 -2.83
N HIS A 28 10.01 -5.70 -3.83
CA HIS A 28 11.44 -5.65 -4.14
C HIS A 28 12.25 -4.91 -3.08
N ALA A 29 11.62 -4.08 -2.25
CA ALA A 29 12.32 -3.37 -1.17
C ALA A 29 12.59 -4.26 0.05
N HIS A 30 11.99 -5.45 0.11
CA HIS A 30 12.09 -6.38 1.23
C HIS A 30 12.48 -7.79 0.78
N ASP A 31 13.56 -7.93 0.00
CA ASP A 31 14.11 -9.22 -0.45
C ASP A 31 13.07 -10.09 -1.20
N ASP A 32 12.35 -9.49 -2.16
CA ASP A 32 11.29 -10.12 -2.95
C ASP A 32 10.19 -10.78 -2.10
N ARG A 33 9.96 -10.23 -0.89
CA ARG A 33 8.94 -10.74 0.01
C ARG A 33 7.56 -10.62 -0.62
N ILE A 34 6.78 -11.68 -0.49
CA ILE A 34 5.45 -11.78 -1.08
C ILE A 34 4.37 -11.47 -0.04
N GLY A 35 3.39 -10.65 -0.44
CA GLY A 35 2.23 -10.32 0.37
C GLY A 35 1.01 -9.99 -0.48
N ILE A 36 -0.12 -9.74 0.18
CA ILE A 36 -1.34 -9.22 -0.45
C ILE A 36 -1.38 -7.71 -0.28
N LEU A 37 -1.55 -6.95 -1.37
CA LEU A 37 -1.74 -5.51 -1.29
C LEU A 37 -3.12 -5.19 -0.71
N ARG A 38 -3.17 -4.64 0.50
CA ARG A 38 -4.41 -4.34 1.23
C ARG A 38 -4.88 -2.90 1.04
N ALA A 39 -3.95 -1.96 1.02
CA ALA A 39 -4.27 -0.54 0.87
C ALA A 39 -3.10 0.23 0.25
N LEU A 40 -3.43 1.35 -0.37
CA LEU A 40 -2.48 2.38 -0.76
C LEU A 40 -2.88 3.67 -0.03
N ALA A 41 -2.24 3.96 1.10
CA ALA A 41 -2.66 5.01 2.02
C ALA A 41 -1.47 5.57 2.82
N PRO A 42 -1.51 6.84 3.27
CA PRO A 42 -0.47 7.41 4.13
C PRO A 42 -0.22 6.57 5.38
N GLU A 43 1.04 6.41 5.74
CA GLU A 43 1.41 5.87 7.04
C GLU A 43 1.19 6.94 8.11
N ALA A 44 0.34 6.64 9.10
CA ALA A 44 0.16 7.49 10.25
C ALA A 44 1.37 7.33 11.17
N LYS A 45 2.33 8.25 11.07
CA LYS A 45 3.46 8.37 12.00
C LYS A 45 3.06 9.31 13.12
N ASP A 46 2.33 8.81 14.10
CA ASP A 46 2.15 9.51 15.36
C ASP A 46 2.42 8.51 16.50
N ASP A 47 3.51 8.74 17.24
CA ASP A 47 3.82 8.03 18.50
C ASP A 47 2.79 8.33 19.60
N ALA A 48 1.83 9.22 19.34
CA ALA A 48 0.77 9.58 20.26
C ALA A 48 -0.38 8.55 20.18
N PRO A 49 -0.69 7.83 21.28
CA PRO A 49 -1.86 6.97 21.32
C PRO A 49 -3.13 7.84 21.29
N GLY A 50 -3.72 7.97 20.10
CA GLY A 50 -4.94 8.75 19.87
C GLY A 50 -5.54 8.47 18.51
N PRO A 51 -6.85 8.73 18.32
CA PRO A 51 -7.46 8.60 17.01
C PRO A 51 -6.82 9.62 16.05
N VAL A 52 -6.42 9.15 14.87
CA VAL A 52 -5.96 10.02 13.78
C VAL A 52 -7.18 10.68 13.16
N LEU A 53 -7.50 11.89 13.63
CA LEU A 53 -8.69 12.64 13.21
C LEU A 53 -8.53 13.36 11.86
N THR A 54 -7.32 13.35 11.29
CA THR A 54 -6.97 14.02 10.04
C THR A 54 -6.14 13.07 9.17
N VAL A 55 -6.38 13.06 7.85
CA VAL A 55 -5.55 12.30 6.92
C VAL A 55 -4.12 12.85 6.95
N PRO A 56 -3.09 12.04 7.23
CA PRO A 56 -1.71 12.49 7.20
C PRO A 56 -1.34 13.08 5.84
N ALA A 57 -0.59 14.18 5.85
CA ALA A 57 -0.09 14.82 4.62
C ALA A 57 1.11 14.08 3.99
N THR A 58 1.47 12.91 4.53
CA THR A 58 2.56 12.08 4.00
C THR A 58 2.16 11.41 2.69
N PRO A 59 3.14 11.14 1.79
CA PRO A 59 2.90 10.33 0.61
C PRO A 59 2.31 8.96 0.99
N PRO A 60 1.41 8.41 0.16
CA PRO A 60 0.81 7.12 0.48
C PRO A 60 1.84 5.99 0.28
N VAL A 61 1.73 4.97 1.13
CA VAL A 61 2.55 3.75 1.07
C VAL A 61 1.66 2.55 0.72
N ALA A 62 2.27 1.48 0.20
CA ALA A 62 1.62 0.21 0.00
C ALA A 62 1.61 -0.58 1.30
N TRP A 63 0.41 -0.93 1.79
CA TRP A 63 0.22 -1.78 2.98
C TRP A 63 0.07 -3.23 2.54
N LEU A 64 0.99 -4.08 2.98
CA LEU A 64 1.07 -5.49 2.59
C LEU A 64 0.78 -6.40 3.78
N SER A 65 -0.08 -7.39 3.56
CA SER A 65 -0.36 -8.45 4.52
C SER A 65 0.34 -9.74 4.13
N PRO A 66 0.97 -10.49 5.07
CA PRO A 66 1.58 -11.77 4.75
C PRO A 66 0.52 -12.80 4.34
N GLU A 67 0.79 -13.64 3.33
CA GLU A 67 -0.17 -14.64 2.82
C GLU A 67 -0.66 -15.62 3.91
N GLY A 68 0.20 -15.96 4.87
CA GLY A 68 -0.11 -16.86 5.99
C GLY A 68 -0.59 -16.16 7.26
N GLY A 69 -0.85 -14.84 7.20
CA GLY A 69 -1.05 -14.01 8.39
C GLY A 69 0.26 -13.59 9.07
N GLY A 70 0.16 -12.68 10.03
CA GLY A 70 1.30 -12.09 10.72
C GLY A 70 1.22 -10.57 10.72
N VAL A 71 2.36 -9.93 10.92
CA VAL A 71 2.46 -8.46 11.00
C VAL A 71 2.51 -7.89 9.58
N GLU A 72 1.61 -6.95 9.30
CA GLU A 72 1.62 -6.16 8.07
C GLU A 72 2.89 -5.31 7.99
N TRP A 73 3.31 -4.97 6.78
CA TRP A 73 4.41 -4.05 6.56
C TRP A 73 4.07 -3.05 5.46
N THR A 74 4.82 -1.96 5.43
CA THR A 74 4.65 -0.89 4.45
C THR A 74 5.86 -0.83 3.52
N THR A 75 5.61 -0.49 2.26
CA THR A 75 6.65 -0.31 1.23
C THR A 75 6.27 0.82 0.27
N ALA A 76 7.22 1.27 -0.54
CA ALA A 76 6.95 2.25 -1.58
C ALA A 76 6.00 1.66 -2.64
N PRO A 77 4.97 2.39 -3.12
CA PRO A 77 4.07 1.85 -4.14
C PRO A 77 4.74 1.45 -5.46
N ASP A 78 5.90 2.02 -5.78
CA ASP A 78 6.69 1.66 -6.97
C ASP A 78 7.61 0.45 -6.75
N ALA A 79 7.78 -0.01 -5.50
CA ALA A 79 8.57 -1.19 -5.17
C ALA A 79 7.80 -2.51 -5.32
N ILE A 80 6.49 -2.45 -5.62
CA ILE A 80 5.64 -3.63 -5.74
C ILE A 80 5.30 -3.97 -7.19
N GLU A 81 5.29 -5.26 -7.49
CA GLU A 81 4.82 -5.80 -8.76
C GLU A 81 3.81 -6.93 -8.56
N ALA A 82 3.04 -7.25 -9.58
CA ALA A 82 2.15 -8.40 -9.53
C ALA A 82 2.98 -9.69 -9.38
N ALA A 83 2.65 -10.49 -8.36
CA ALA A 83 3.24 -11.82 -8.25
C ALA A 83 2.65 -12.76 -9.34
N PRO A 84 3.43 -13.76 -9.79
CA PRO A 84 2.98 -14.76 -10.75
C PRO A 84 1.85 -15.66 -10.22
#